data_AF-A0A937WAB3-F1
#
_entry.id   AF-A0A937WAB3-F1
#
_cell.length_a   1.000
_cell.length_b   1.000
_cell.length_c   1.000
_cell.angle_alpha   90.00
_cell.angle_beta   90.00
_cell.angle_gamma   90.00
#
_symmetry.space_group_name_H-M   'P 1'
#
loop_
_entity.id
_entity.type
_entity.pdbx_description
1 polymer ?
#
loop_
_entity_poly.entity_id
_entity_poly.type
_entity_poly.pdbx_seq_one_letter_code
_entity_poly.pdbx_strand_id
1 'polypeptide(L)'
;MHPAKRVQEYVPVVYTAHSAKTFFMRHHICLFVLQQGYIPLNPFMNFEYFLLDTVERNKIRQGNNSYIHIVSEVWTFGPIADGVREEVLLAERLGKPVKHFSLKKTLESIKQITRNNLEYEEGVEPLL
;
A
#
# COMPACT_ATOMS: atom_id res chain seq x y z
N MET A 1 6.55 -33.14 12.22
CA MET A 1 7.10 -31.76 12.21
C MET A 1 6.14 -30.86 11.46
N HIS A 2 5.71 -29.73 12.03
CA HIS A 2 4.71 -28.86 11.40
C HIS A 2 5.28 -28.15 10.15
N PRO A 3 4.53 -28.05 9.02
CA PRO A 3 5.03 -27.43 7.79
C PRO A 3 5.55 -26.00 7.96
N ALA A 4 4.93 -25.20 8.83
CA ALA A 4 5.35 -23.81 9.10
C ALA A 4 6.79 -23.69 9.60
N LYS A 5 7.37 -24.72 10.21
CA LYS A 5 8.78 -24.70 10.65
C LYS A 5 9.76 -24.55 9.48
N ARG A 6 9.35 -24.92 8.26
CA ARG A 6 10.21 -24.86 7.06
C ARG A 6 10.19 -23.50 6.36
N VAL A 7 9.37 -22.55 6.84
CA VAL A 7 9.12 -21.26 6.15
C VAL A 7 9.20 -20.08 7.11
N GLN A 8 10.17 -20.10 8.03
CA GLN A 8 10.38 -19.05 9.04
C GLN A 8 11.41 -17.99 8.62
N GLU A 9 11.91 -18.07 7.39
CA GLU A 9 12.85 -17.08 6.85
C GLU A 9 12.16 -15.71 6.73
N TYR A 10 12.94 -14.66 6.98
CA TYR A 10 12.45 -13.29 6.88
C TYR A 10 12.22 -12.93 5.41
N VAL A 11 11.04 -12.39 5.13
CA VAL A 11 10.67 -11.80 3.84
C VAL A 11 10.34 -10.33 4.07
N PRO A 12 10.90 -9.38 3.28
CA PRO A 12 10.61 -7.97 3.43
C PRO A 12 9.11 -7.65 3.34
N VAL A 13 8.65 -6.80 4.24
CA VAL A 13 7.25 -6.38 4.32
C VAL A 13 7.10 -5.04 3.61
N VAL A 14 6.08 -4.90 2.77
CA VAL A 14 5.80 -3.66 2.03
C VAL A 14 4.41 -3.14 2.37
N TYR A 15 4.29 -1.86 2.66
CA TYR A 15 2.99 -1.23 2.84
C TYR A 15 2.38 -0.92 1.48
N THR A 16 1.14 -1.35 1.22
CA THR A 16 0.50 -1.15 -0.08
C THR A 16 -0.54 -0.03 -0.01
N ALA A 17 -0.16 1.17 -0.42
CA ALA A 17 -1.00 2.35 -0.43
C ALA A 17 -1.84 2.44 -1.72
N HIS A 18 -3.15 2.64 -1.60
CA HIS A 18 -4.01 2.88 -2.76
C HIS A 18 -5.32 3.56 -2.36
N SER A 19 -5.98 4.19 -3.35
CA SER A 19 -7.22 4.92 -3.12
C SER A 19 -8.33 4.02 -2.58
N ALA A 20 -9.15 4.58 -1.67
CA ALA A 20 -10.41 4.00 -1.24
C ALA A 20 -11.35 3.69 -2.43
N LYS A 21 -11.28 4.44 -3.53
CA LYS A 21 -12.02 4.18 -4.78
C LYS A 21 -11.63 2.85 -5.42
N THR A 22 -10.44 2.34 -5.12
CA THR A 22 -9.88 1.07 -5.62
C THR A 22 -9.87 -0.02 -4.56
N PHE A 23 -10.64 0.13 -3.47
CA PHE A 23 -10.75 -0.85 -2.38
C PHE A 23 -11.05 -2.28 -2.86
N PHE A 24 -11.84 -2.44 -3.92
CA PHE A 24 -12.16 -3.73 -4.53
C PHE A 24 -10.93 -4.46 -5.12
N MET A 25 -9.84 -3.73 -5.39
CA MET A 25 -8.59 -4.28 -5.93
C MET A 25 -7.61 -4.80 -4.85
N ARG A 26 -7.91 -4.65 -3.55
CA ARG A 26 -7.00 -5.02 -2.45
C ARG A 26 -6.43 -6.43 -2.55
N HIS A 27 -7.24 -7.41 -2.97
CA HIS A 27 -6.80 -8.78 -3.18
C HIS A 27 -5.82 -8.92 -4.36
N HIS A 28 -6.09 -8.23 -5.48
CA HIS A 28 -5.20 -8.23 -6.65
C HIS A 28 -3.85 -7.57 -6.32
N ILE A 29 -3.87 -6.48 -5.55
CA ILE A 29 -2.66 -5.81 -5.06
C ILE A 29 -1.85 -6.75 -4.16
N CYS A 30 -2.49 -7.41 -3.20
CA CYS A 30 -1.80 -8.36 -2.32
C CYS A 30 -1.23 -9.55 -3.11
N LEU A 31 -2.00 -10.10 -4.06
CA LEU A 31 -1.54 -11.17 -4.93
C LEU A 31 -0.31 -10.76 -5.74
N PHE A 32 -0.34 -9.56 -6.35
CA PHE A 32 0.80 -9.02 -7.09
C PHE A 32 2.05 -8.98 -6.21
N VAL A 33 1.96 -8.39 -5.01
CA VAL A 33 3.10 -8.26 -4.09
C VAL A 33 3.66 -9.62 -3.67
N LEU A 34 2.78 -10.58 -3.34
CA LEU A 34 3.20 -11.94 -3.01
C LEU A 34 3.94 -12.62 -4.18
N GLN A 35 3.47 -12.42 -5.41
CA GLN A 35 4.16 -12.92 -6.62
C GLN A 35 5.52 -12.25 -6.86
N GLN A 36 5.74 -11.03 -6.35
CA GLN A 36 7.05 -10.37 -6.38
C GLN A 36 8.00 -10.86 -5.26
N GLY A 37 7.54 -11.75 -4.37
CA GLY A 37 8.37 -12.29 -3.27
C GLY A 37 8.43 -11.38 -2.04
N TYR A 38 7.44 -10.49 -1.85
CA TYR A 38 7.32 -9.61 -0.68
C TYR A 38 6.05 -9.95 0.11
N ILE A 39 5.98 -9.48 1.36
CA ILE A 39 4.76 -9.63 2.19
C ILE A 39 3.95 -8.32 2.14
N PRO A 40 2.72 -8.32 1.61
CA PRO A 40 1.89 -7.13 1.58
C PRO A 40 1.30 -6.84 2.97
N LEU A 41 1.48 -5.60 3.42
CA LEU A 41 0.75 -5.02 4.54
C LEU A 41 -0.25 -4.02 3.97
N ASN A 42 -1.44 -4.53 3.62
CA ASN A 42 -2.49 -3.74 2.98
C ASN A 42 -3.46 -3.17 4.03
N PRO A 43 -3.69 -1.84 4.07
CA PRO A 43 -4.54 -1.23 5.08
C PRO A 43 -5.99 -1.72 5.03
N PHE A 44 -6.52 -1.98 3.84
CA PHE A 44 -7.88 -2.48 3.65
C PHE A 44 -8.03 -3.98 3.90
N MET A 45 -6.95 -4.76 3.84
CA MET A 45 -6.97 -6.14 4.32
C MET A 45 -6.89 -6.21 5.85
N ASN A 46 -6.16 -5.28 6.47
CA ASN A 46 -5.94 -5.27 7.92
C ASN A 46 -7.14 -4.70 8.69
N PHE A 47 -7.73 -3.63 8.15
CA PHE A 47 -8.78 -2.88 8.84
C PHE A 47 -10.04 -2.73 8.01
N GLU A 48 -10.25 -3.48 6.92
CA GLU A 48 -11.41 -3.28 6.04
C GLU A 48 -11.60 -1.78 5.67
N TYR A 49 -12.78 -1.39 5.20
CA TYR A 49 -13.08 0.02 4.97
C TYR A 49 -13.32 0.75 6.30
N PHE A 50 -12.28 1.37 6.86
CA PHE A 50 -12.32 2.04 8.17
C PHE A 50 -12.96 1.16 9.27
N LEU A 51 -12.66 -0.15 9.23
CA LEU A 51 -13.22 -1.25 10.01
C LEU A 51 -14.74 -1.19 10.16
N LEU A 52 -15.41 -0.97 9.02
CA LEU A 52 -16.87 -0.92 8.92
C LEU A 52 -17.47 0.27 9.69
N ASP A 53 -16.72 1.36 9.82
CA ASP A 53 -17.08 2.58 10.56
C ASP A 53 -17.44 2.33 12.04
N THR A 54 -17.00 1.20 12.61
CA THR A 54 -17.24 0.83 14.02
C THR A 54 -16.22 1.46 14.98
N VAL A 55 -15.18 2.08 14.45
CA VAL A 55 -14.09 2.72 15.18
C VAL A 55 -13.82 4.11 14.60
N GLU A 56 -13.29 4.99 15.44
CA GLU A 56 -12.94 6.35 15.04
C GLU A 56 -11.86 6.32 13.93
N ARG A 57 -12.09 7.09 12.85
CA ARG A 57 -11.27 6.98 11.64
C ARG A 57 -9.81 7.35 11.86
N ASN A 58 -9.51 8.30 12.75
CA ASN A 58 -8.12 8.66 13.05
C ASN A 58 -7.39 7.54 13.76
N LYS A 59 -8.07 6.68 14.53
CA LYS A 59 -7.46 5.46 15.08
C LYS A 59 -6.97 4.51 13.98
N ILE A 60 -7.76 4.34 12.91
CA ILE A 60 -7.34 3.54 11.74
C ILE A 60 -6.18 4.21 11.00
N ARG A 61 -6.24 5.52 10.78
CA ARG A 61 -5.15 6.29 10.16
C ARG A 61 -3.84 6.19 10.96
N GLN A 62 -3.91 6.27 12.29
CA GLN A 62 -2.77 6.05 13.17
C GLN A 62 -2.20 4.64 13.03
N GLY A 63 -3.05 3.61 12.92
CA GLY A 63 -2.63 2.24 12.63
C GLY A 63 -1.87 2.13 11.30
N ASN A 64 -2.43 2.71 10.24
CA ASN A 64 -1.80 2.75 8.92
C ASN A 64 -0.45 3.49 8.93
N ASN A 65 -0.37 4.64 9.60
CA ASN A 65 0.89 5.38 9.76
C ASN A 65 1.92 4.55 10.53
N SER A 66 1.49 3.84 11.59
CA SER A 66 2.36 2.95 12.37
C SER A 66 2.93 1.82 11.52
N TYR A 67 2.15 1.32 10.56
CA TYR A 67 2.63 0.34 9.59
C TYR A 67 3.73 0.90 8.70
N ILE A 68 3.61 2.15 8.24
CA ILE A 68 4.68 2.79 7.45
C ILE A 68 6.00 2.84 8.23
N HIS A 69 5.97 3.07 9.54
CA HIS A 69 7.18 3.07 10.36
C HIS A 69 7.93 1.72 10.37
N ILE A 70 7.23 0.59 10.29
CA ILE A 70 7.81 -0.74 10.48
C ILE A 70 8.14 -1.48 9.19
N VAL A 71 7.51 -1.13 8.07
CA VAL A 71 7.75 -1.81 6.79
C VAL A 71 9.10 -1.46 6.19
N SER A 72 9.60 -2.32 5.31
CA SER A 72 10.83 -2.10 4.55
C SER A 72 10.64 -1.06 3.45
N GLU A 73 9.48 -1.06 2.78
CA GLU A 73 9.17 -0.17 1.65
C GLU A 73 7.68 0.23 1.63
N VAL A 74 7.36 1.31 0.91
CA VAL A 74 5.98 1.74 0.62
C VAL A 74 5.71 1.66 -0.88
N TRP A 75 4.66 0.94 -1.27
CA TRP A 75 4.30 0.75 -2.67
C TRP A 75 2.93 1.37 -2.93
N THR A 76 2.83 2.28 -3.90
CA THR A 76 1.54 2.89 -4.30
C THR A 76 0.95 2.19 -5.51
N PHE A 77 -0.38 2.08 -5.57
CA PHE A 77 -1.09 1.47 -6.69
C PHE A 77 -2.21 2.38 -7.21
N GLY A 78 -2.14 2.72 -8.50
CA GLY A 78 -3.11 3.58 -9.18
C GLY A 78 -2.90 5.07 -8.91
N PRO A 79 -3.91 5.91 -9.20
CA PRO A 79 -3.85 7.35 -8.94
C PRO A 79 -3.58 7.66 -7.46
N ILE A 80 -2.74 8.67 -7.22
CA ILE A 80 -2.42 9.16 -5.88
C ILE A 80 -3.63 9.93 -5.34
N ALA A 81 -4.27 9.34 -4.32
CA ALA A 81 -5.28 10.00 -3.51
C ALA A 81 -4.64 10.82 -2.39
N ASP A 82 -5.38 11.76 -1.80
CA ASP A 82 -4.93 12.61 -0.70
C ASP A 82 -4.30 11.82 0.46
N GLY A 83 -4.98 10.77 0.94
CA GLY A 83 -4.42 9.90 1.99
C GLY A 83 -3.15 9.16 1.56
N VAL A 84 -3.09 8.68 0.31
CA VAL A 84 -1.90 8.00 -0.24
C VAL A 84 -0.72 8.97 -0.33
N ARG A 85 -0.98 10.24 -0.67
CA ARG A 85 0.04 11.28 -0.69
C ARG A 85 0.68 11.47 0.67
N GLU A 86 -0.12 11.58 1.74
CA GLU A 86 0.39 11.73 3.10
C GLU A 86 1.21 10.52 3.56
N GLU A 87 0.82 9.31 3.13
CA GLU A 87 1.56 8.07 3.37
C GLU A 87 2.92 8.07 2.65
N VAL A 88 2.97 8.52 1.39
CA VAL A 88 4.22 8.67 0.64
C VAL A 88 5.13 9.70 1.28
N LEU A 89 4.61 10.87 1.62
CA LEU A 89 5.39 11.92 2.29
C LEU A 89 5.93 11.45 3.64
N LEU A 90 5.16 10.66 4.40
CA LEU A 90 5.65 10.04 5.63
C LEU A 90 6.80 9.06 5.34
N ALA A 91 6.66 8.21 4.32
CA ALA A 91 7.70 7.27 3.92
C ALA A 91 9.00 7.99 3.52
N GLU A 92 8.89 9.05 2.70
CA GLU A 92 10.01 9.89 2.27
C GLU A 92 10.70 10.55 3.48
N ARG A 93 9.93 11.13 4.42
CA ARG A 93 10.49 11.68 5.67
C ARG A 93 11.22 10.65 6.52
N LEU A 94 10.80 9.39 6.47
CA LEU A 94 11.45 8.27 7.17
C LEU A 94 12.61 7.65 6.37
N GLY A 95 12.93 8.16 5.19
CA GLY A 95 13.97 7.63 4.32
C GLY A 95 13.65 6.24 3.76
N LYS A 96 12.36 5.87 3.68
CA LYS A 96 11.93 4.56 3.18
C LYS A 96 11.80 4.58 1.65
N PRO A 97 12.21 3.52 0.95
CA PRO A 97 11.99 3.40 -0.48
C PRO A 97 10.50 3.44 -0.81
N VAL A 98 10.15 4.25 -1.82
CA VAL A 98 8.80 4.33 -2.38
C VAL A 98 8.82 3.82 -3.82
N LYS A 99 7.94 2.87 -4.15
CA LYS A 99 7.74 2.36 -5.52
C LYS A 99 6.31 2.64 -5.96
N HIS A 100 6.13 3.04 -7.21
CA HIS A 100 4.82 3.37 -7.75
C HIS A 100 4.42 2.36 -8.82
N PHE A 101 3.16 1.96 -8.81
CA PHE A 101 2.61 0.99 -9.77
C PHE A 101 1.32 1.51 -10.38
N SER A 102 1.14 1.27 -11.67
CA SER A 102 -0.16 1.43 -12.32
C SER A 102 -1.17 0.44 -11.73
N LEU A 103 -2.46 0.79 -11.80
CA LEU A 103 -3.54 -0.11 -11.41
C LEU A 103 -4.72 0.04 -12.37
N LYS A 104 -4.94 -0.96 -13.20
CA LYS A 104 -6.17 -1.09 -14.01
C LYS A 104 -6.93 -2.35 -13.58
N LYS A 105 -7.98 -2.71 -14.32
CA LYS A 105 -8.94 -3.77 -13.94
C LYS A 105 -8.37 -5.19 -13.90
N THR A 106 -7.13 -5.42 -14.32
CA THR A 106 -6.52 -6.77 -14.34
C THR A 106 -5.15 -6.79 -13.67
N LEU A 107 -4.72 -7.95 -13.18
CA LEU A 107 -3.44 -8.12 -12.48
C LEU A 107 -2.24 -7.81 -13.41
N GLU A 108 -2.32 -8.24 -14.67
CA GLU A 108 -1.28 -8.07 -15.70
C GLU A 108 -1.07 -6.60 -16.08
N SER A 109 -2.00 -5.74 -15.70
CA SER A 109 -1.92 -4.29 -15.92
C SER A 109 -1.09 -3.55 -14.88
N ILE A 110 -0.73 -4.22 -13.78
CA ILE A 110 0.10 -3.65 -12.72
C ILE A 110 1.54 -3.64 -13.20
N LYS A 111 2.09 -2.44 -13.40
CA LYS A 111 3.46 -2.21 -13.85
C LYS A 111 4.07 -1.10 -13.03
N GLN A 112 5.36 -1.23 -12.73
CA GLN A 112 6.06 -0.14 -12.06
C GLN A 112 6.10 1.09 -12.97
N ILE A 113 5.83 2.25 -12.39
CA ILE A 113 5.84 3.56 -13.06
C ILE A 113 6.80 4.50 -12.33
N THR A 114 7.26 5.52 -13.04
CA THR A 114 8.11 6.57 -12.49
C THR A 114 7.26 7.71 -11.95
N ARG A 115 7.84 8.56 -11.11
CA ARG A 115 7.16 9.72 -10.49
C ARG A 115 6.54 10.67 -11.53
N ASN A 116 7.20 10.84 -12.69
CA ASN A 116 6.71 11.67 -13.79
C ASN A 116 5.44 11.13 -14.46
N ASN A 117 5.13 9.85 -14.27
CA ASN A 117 3.96 9.19 -14.83
C ASN A 117 2.87 8.95 -13.78
N LEU A 118 2.97 9.59 -12.62
CA LEU A 118 1.93 9.52 -11.60
C LEU A 118 0.67 10.27 -12.05
N GLU A 119 -0.45 9.59 -11.89
CA GLU A 119 -1.78 10.19 -11.96
C GLU A 119 -2.20 10.59 -10.53
N TYR A 120 -2.97 11.67 -10.42
CA TYR A 120 -3.47 12.18 -9.15
C TYR A 120 -4.99 12.24 -9.20
N GLU A 121 -5.64 11.99 -8.06
CA GLU A 121 -7.06 12.29 -7.97
C GLU A 121 -7.30 13.81 -8.04
N GLU A 122 -8.52 14.19 -8.43
CA GLU A 122 -8.92 15.59 -8.50
C GLU A 122 -8.69 16.30 -7.16
N GLY A 123 -8.00 17.45 -7.19
CA GLY A 123 -7.68 18.26 -6.02
C GLY A 123 -6.47 17.81 -5.20
N VAL A 124 -5.75 16.75 -5.63
CA VAL A 124 -4.53 16.30 -4.95
C VAL A 124 -3.29 16.99 -5.52
N GLU A 125 -2.51 17.62 -4.66
CA GLU A 125 -1.23 18.26 -5.02
C GLU A 125 -0.17 17.22 -5.42
N PRO A 126 0.61 17.45 -6.49
CA PRO A 126 1.68 16.55 -6.90
C PRO A 126 2.74 16.32 -5.81
N LEU A 127 3.39 15.15 -5.87
CA LEU A 127 4.57 14.85 -5.08
C LEU A 127 5.78 15.61 -5.66
N LEU A 128 6.29 16.60 -4.91
CA LEU A 128 7.42 17.47 -5.29
C LEU A 128 8.77 16.76 -5.18
#